data_AF-W2Q7Y0-F1
#
_entry.id   AF-W2Q7Y0-F1
#
_cell.length_a   1.000
_cell.length_b   1.000
_cell.length_c   1.000
_cell.angle_alpha   90.00
_cell.angle_beta   90.00
_cell.angle_gamma   90.00
#
_symmetry.space_group_name_H-M   'P 1'
#
loop_
_entity.id
_entity.type
_entity.pdbx_description
1 polymer ?
#
loop_
_entity_poly.entity_id
_entity_poly.type
_entity_poly.pdbx_seq_one_letter_code
_entity_poly.pdbx_strand_id
1 'polypeptide(L)'
;MEDAATTVQEFELTWVVYDPQDPFGAVLALCTLSPIFLVIVYITVVASQRDLDSISMLVGQLVSVVLNKVLKKLINQPRPEGAYMTGPGMPSAHSQFMGFFAAYVVIYTWKRLNTRRFLEQWFTIFSAITSAVLTCYSRIHLNYHSIDQVVVGAAIGVLTGVVWYALVAAVSWFRQ
;
A
#
# COMPACT_ATOMS: atom_id res chain seq x y z
N MET A 1 9.24 6.85 -42.72
CA MET A 1 8.90 5.58 -42.07
C MET A 1 8.61 5.94 -40.63
N GLU A 2 7.33 6.09 -40.35
CA GLU A 2 6.80 6.51 -39.06
C GLU A 2 6.80 5.24 -38.20
N ASP A 3 7.83 5.12 -37.34
CA ASP A 3 7.93 3.98 -36.43
C ASP A 3 6.69 3.99 -35.55
N ALA A 4 5.87 2.95 -35.70
CA ALA A 4 4.75 2.67 -34.82
C ALA A 4 5.31 2.57 -33.40
N ALA A 5 5.27 3.67 -32.67
CA ALA A 5 5.70 3.74 -31.28
C ALA A 5 4.87 2.73 -30.50
N THR A 6 5.49 1.59 -30.19
CA THR A 6 4.88 0.56 -29.37
C THR A 6 4.50 1.22 -28.05
N THR A 7 3.21 1.39 -27.80
CA THR A 7 2.71 1.98 -26.55
C THR A 7 2.96 1.00 -25.42
N VAL A 8 4.17 1.00 -24.87
CA VAL A 8 4.54 0.14 -23.73
C VAL A 8 3.90 0.68 -22.47
N GLN A 9 3.27 -0.19 -21.70
CA GLN A 9 2.68 0.16 -20.40
C GLN A 9 3.56 -0.41 -19.28
N GLU A 10 4.02 0.47 -18.40
CA GLU A 10 4.79 0.05 -17.23
C GLU A 10 3.90 -0.63 -16.18
N PHE A 11 4.46 -1.66 -15.54
CA PHE A 11 3.80 -2.32 -14.43
C PHE A 11 4.05 -1.52 -13.16
N GLU A 12 3.16 -0.56 -12.88
CA GLU A 12 3.28 0.43 -11.81
C GLU A 12 3.71 -0.15 -10.45
N LEU A 13 3.30 -1.38 -10.11
CA LEU A 13 3.56 -1.97 -8.79
C LEU A 13 4.99 -2.49 -8.60
N THR A 14 5.70 -2.86 -9.66
CA THR A 14 7.06 -3.44 -9.58
C THR A 14 8.10 -2.60 -10.30
N TRP A 15 7.68 -1.61 -11.08
CA TRP A 15 8.59 -0.77 -11.83
C TRP A 15 9.22 0.28 -10.91
N VAL A 16 10.55 0.24 -10.79
CA VAL A 16 11.33 1.12 -9.93
C VAL A 16 12.65 1.49 -10.60
N VAL A 17 12.91 2.78 -10.67
CA VAL A 17 14.16 3.45 -11.02
C VAL A 17 14.57 4.44 -9.92
N TYR A 18 15.85 4.76 -9.84
CA TYR A 18 16.39 5.78 -8.94
C TYR A 18 17.65 6.38 -9.57
N ASP A 19 18.03 7.59 -9.14
CA ASP A 19 19.29 8.20 -9.54
C ASP A 19 20.46 7.52 -8.79
N PRO A 20 21.44 6.90 -9.49
CA PRO A 20 22.61 6.31 -8.83
C PRO A 20 23.45 7.30 -8.03
N GLN A 21 23.34 8.61 -8.30
CA GLN A 21 24.04 9.66 -7.56
C GLN A 21 23.30 10.07 -6.27
N ASP A 22 22.03 9.69 -6.11
CA ASP A 22 21.28 9.92 -4.88
C ASP A 22 21.70 8.90 -3.81
N PRO A 23 22.31 9.34 -2.69
CA PRO A 23 22.81 8.43 -1.65
C PRO A 23 21.70 7.59 -1.01
N PHE A 24 20.44 8.03 -1.06
CA PHE A 24 19.30 7.29 -0.52
C PHE A 24 18.49 6.56 -1.59
N GLY A 25 18.79 6.77 -2.88
CA GLY A 25 17.97 6.32 -4.00
C GLY A 25 17.74 4.81 -3.99
N ALA A 26 18.81 4.03 -3.82
CA ALA A 26 18.73 2.57 -3.79
C ALA A 26 17.90 2.03 -2.61
N VAL A 27 18.05 2.63 -1.42
CA VAL A 27 17.30 2.21 -0.22
C VAL A 27 15.81 2.53 -0.39
N LEU A 28 15.49 3.73 -0.89
CA LEU A 28 14.11 4.13 -1.13
C LEU A 28 13.47 3.36 -2.29
N ALA A 29 14.26 2.93 -3.27
CA ALA A 29 13.82 2.02 -4.32
C ALA A 29 13.38 0.67 -3.71
N LEU A 30 14.14 0.14 -2.73
CA LEU A 30 13.72 -1.06 -1.99
C LEU A 30 12.46 -0.82 -1.14
N CYS A 31 12.34 0.34 -0.47
CA CYS A 31 11.12 0.71 0.28
C CYS A 31 9.88 0.81 -0.62
N THR A 32 10.07 1.11 -1.90
CA THR A 32 8.98 1.13 -2.88
C THR A 32 8.44 -0.28 -3.14
N LEU A 33 9.26 -1.33 -3.04
CA LEU A 33 8.84 -2.72 -3.26
C LEU A 33 8.04 -3.32 -2.09
N SER A 34 7.82 -2.59 -0.99
CA SER A 34 7.07 -3.07 0.18
C SER A 34 5.70 -3.70 -0.15
N PRO A 35 4.85 -3.15 -1.05
CA PRO A 35 3.60 -3.80 -1.42
C PRO A 35 3.76 -5.22 -1.97
N ILE A 36 4.81 -5.47 -2.77
CA ILE A 36 5.07 -6.80 -3.34
C ILE A 36 5.50 -7.77 -2.25
N PHE A 37 6.41 -7.35 -1.37
CA PHE A 37 6.80 -8.17 -0.22
C PHE A 37 5.59 -8.47 0.69
N LEU A 38 4.69 -7.50 0.87
CA LEU A 38 3.47 -7.71 1.64
C LEU A 38 2.49 -8.67 0.98
N VAL A 39 2.37 -8.67 -0.35
CA VAL A 39 1.56 -9.69 -1.06
C VAL A 39 2.12 -11.09 -0.78
N ILE A 40 3.44 -11.26 -0.80
CA ILE A 40 4.08 -12.55 -0.45
C ILE A 40 3.75 -12.91 1.01
N VAL A 41 3.93 -11.98 1.95
CA VAL A 41 3.59 -12.18 3.37
C VAL A 41 2.12 -12.57 3.54
N TYR A 42 1.19 -11.89 2.87
CA TYR A 42 -0.24 -12.22 2.92
C TYR A 42 -0.50 -13.66 2.49
N ILE A 43 0.04 -14.06 1.34
CA ILE A 43 -0.16 -15.41 0.79
C ILE A 43 0.43 -16.44 1.75
N THR A 44 1.63 -16.20 2.28
CA THR A 44 2.27 -17.09 3.25
C THR A 44 1.44 -17.22 4.52
N VAL A 45 0.98 -16.11 5.11
CA VAL A 45 0.17 -16.15 6.35
C VAL A 45 -1.15 -16.87 6.11
N VAL A 46 -1.86 -16.57 5.01
CA VAL A 46 -3.11 -17.26 4.64
C VAL A 46 -2.88 -18.76 4.44
N ALA A 47 -1.80 -19.15 3.75
CA ALA A 47 -1.50 -20.57 3.51
C ALA A 47 -1.10 -21.32 4.79
N SER A 48 -0.38 -20.66 5.70
CA SER A 48 0.11 -21.24 6.95
C SER A 48 -0.97 -21.31 8.04
N GLN A 49 -1.72 -20.23 8.26
CA GLN A 49 -2.68 -20.13 9.36
C GLN A 49 -4.08 -20.57 8.96
N ARG A 50 -4.46 -20.36 7.69
CA ARG A 50 -5.79 -20.67 7.13
C ARG A 50 -6.96 -20.11 7.95
N ASP A 51 -6.74 -18.98 8.62
CA ASP A 51 -7.74 -18.32 9.43
C ASP A 51 -8.51 -17.27 8.62
N LEU A 52 -9.74 -16.97 9.07
CA LEU A 52 -10.61 -16.02 8.39
C LEU A 52 -10.14 -14.58 8.49
N ASP A 53 -9.35 -14.21 9.51
CA ASP A 53 -8.90 -12.83 9.70
C ASP A 53 -7.83 -12.47 8.65
N SER A 54 -6.85 -13.36 8.45
CA SER A 54 -5.80 -13.25 7.43
C SER A 54 -6.38 -13.25 6.01
N ILE A 55 -7.36 -14.14 5.74
CA ILE A 55 -8.08 -14.18 4.46
C ILE A 55 -8.84 -12.86 4.25
N SER A 56 -9.56 -12.39 5.27
CA SER A 56 -10.33 -11.15 5.19
C SER A 56 -9.44 -9.94 4.92
N MET A 57 -8.26 -9.88 5.57
CA MET A 57 -7.30 -8.80 5.35
C MET A 57 -6.78 -8.79 3.91
N LEU A 58 -6.42 -9.95 3.34
CA LEU A 58 -5.99 -10.06 1.94
C LEU A 58 -7.11 -9.65 0.98
N VAL A 59 -8.34 -10.10 1.19
CA VAL A 59 -9.49 -9.70 0.34
C VAL A 59 -9.70 -8.19 0.40
N GLY A 60 -9.66 -7.59 1.60
CA GLY A 60 -9.78 -6.14 1.75
C GLY A 60 -8.67 -5.36 1.06
N GLN A 61 -7.43 -5.87 1.10
CA GLN A 61 -6.30 -5.29 0.38
C GLN A 61 -6.56 -5.31 -1.14
N LEU A 62 -7.06 -6.43 -1.67
CA LEU A 62 -7.41 -6.55 -3.09
C LEU A 62 -8.54 -5.60 -3.49
N VAL A 63 -9.56 -5.43 -2.64
CA VAL A 63 -10.62 -4.42 -2.82
C VAL A 63 -10.02 -3.02 -2.86
N SER A 64 -9.10 -2.69 -1.95
CA SER A 64 -8.39 -1.41 -1.96
C SER A 64 -7.60 -1.19 -3.26
N VAL A 65 -6.93 -2.23 -3.79
CA VAL A 65 -6.23 -2.16 -5.08
C VAL A 65 -7.21 -1.89 -6.24
N VAL A 66 -8.37 -2.57 -6.27
CA VAL A 66 -9.40 -2.32 -7.28
C VAL A 66 -9.93 -0.89 -7.18
N LEU A 67 -10.23 -0.43 -5.95
CA LEU A 67 -10.65 0.95 -5.68
C LEU A 67 -9.63 1.96 -6.20
N ASN A 68 -8.34 1.75 -5.95
CA ASN A 68 -7.28 2.62 -6.47
C ASN A 68 -7.31 2.71 -8.00
N LYS A 69 -7.42 1.57 -8.69
CA LYS A 69 -7.49 1.53 -10.16
C LYS A 69 -8.71 2.28 -10.71
N VAL A 70 -9.86 2.16 -10.04
CA VAL A 70 -11.08 2.90 -10.41
C VAL A 70 -10.86 4.39 -10.21
N LEU A 71 -10.41 4.81 -9.03
CA LEU A 71 -10.19 6.22 -8.71
C LEU A 71 -9.13 6.87 -9.62
N LYS A 72 -8.06 6.15 -9.95
CA LYS A 72 -7.05 6.63 -10.91
C LYS A 72 -7.63 6.97 -12.27
N LYS A 73 -8.53 6.13 -12.79
CA LYS A 73 -9.21 6.36 -14.07
C LYS A 73 -10.19 7.53 -13.98
N LEU A 74 -10.88 7.67 -12.86
CA LEU A 74 -11.88 8.73 -12.66
C LEU A 74 -11.23 10.10 -12.45
N ILE A 75 -10.18 10.18 -11.64
CA ILE A 75 -9.50 11.44 -11.31
C ILE A 75 -8.56 11.85 -12.43
N ASN A 76 -7.84 10.90 -13.03
CA ASN A 76 -6.94 11.10 -14.16
C ASN A 76 -5.95 12.28 -14.01
N GLN A 77 -5.54 12.59 -12.77
CA GLN A 77 -4.59 13.68 -12.51
C GLN A 77 -3.20 13.30 -13.05
N PRO A 78 -2.50 14.19 -13.77
CA PRO A 78 -1.14 13.92 -14.25
C PRO A 78 -0.15 13.77 -13.08
N ARG A 79 0.94 13.05 -13.32
CA ARG A 79 2.10 12.96 -12.42
C ARG A 79 2.87 14.29 -12.38
N PRO A 80 3.73 14.52 -11.36
CA PRO A 80 4.58 15.71 -11.32
C PRO A 80 5.50 15.79 -12.54
N GLU A 81 5.92 17.00 -12.89
CA GLU A 81 6.87 17.22 -13.98
C GLU A 81 8.19 16.48 -13.72
N GLY A 82 8.74 15.87 -14.79
CA GLY A 82 9.97 15.08 -14.70
C GLY A 82 9.80 13.74 -13.98
N ALA A 83 8.57 13.29 -13.70
CA ALA A 83 8.36 11.95 -13.17
C ALA A 83 8.86 10.88 -14.15
N TYR A 84 9.57 9.89 -13.62
CA TYR A 84 10.10 8.77 -14.43
C TYR A 84 9.01 7.85 -15.00
N MET A 85 7.79 7.99 -14.49
CA MET A 85 6.64 7.13 -14.79
C MET A 85 5.55 7.98 -15.45
N THR A 86 4.78 7.37 -16.35
CA THR A 86 3.70 8.02 -17.09
C THR A 86 2.32 7.65 -16.54
N GLY A 87 1.26 8.23 -17.13
CA GLY A 87 -0.13 7.94 -16.78
C GLY A 87 -0.63 8.61 -15.49
N PRO A 88 -1.83 8.22 -15.01
CA PRO A 88 -2.51 8.89 -13.89
C PRO A 88 -1.75 8.75 -12.57
N GLY A 89 -1.52 9.88 -11.90
CA GLY A 89 -0.77 9.98 -10.64
C GLY A 89 -1.64 9.91 -9.37
N MET A 90 -2.90 10.36 -9.40
CA MET A 90 -3.77 10.36 -8.22
C MET A 90 -4.82 9.24 -8.25
N PRO A 91 -5.04 8.51 -7.14
CA PRO A 91 -4.20 8.45 -5.93
C PRO A 91 -2.97 7.54 -6.12
N SER A 92 -1.90 7.79 -5.37
CA SER A 92 -0.73 6.89 -5.33
C SER A 92 -1.14 5.48 -4.89
N ALA A 93 -0.91 4.49 -5.76
CA ALA A 93 -1.25 3.09 -5.49
C ALA A 93 -0.47 2.52 -4.30
N HIS A 94 0.82 2.86 -4.20
CA HIS A 94 1.69 2.43 -3.10
C HIS A 94 1.23 3.00 -1.76
N SER A 95 0.92 4.30 -1.73
CA SER A 95 0.48 4.98 -0.51
C SER A 95 -0.89 4.45 -0.05
N GLN A 96 -1.81 4.21 -0.97
CA GLN A 96 -3.10 3.60 -0.65
C GLN A 96 -2.98 2.16 -0.17
N PHE A 97 -2.14 1.35 -0.81
CA PHE A 97 -1.87 -0.03 -0.39
C PHE A 97 -1.34 -0.06 1.05
N MET A 98 -0.31 0.73 1.32
CA MET A 98 0.35 0.78 2.63
C MET A 98 -0.52 1.43 3.70
N GLY A 99 -1.34 2.43 3.34
CA GLY A 99 -2.32 3.04 4.25
C GLY A 99 -3.38 2.03 4.70
N PHE A 100 -3.90 1.20 3.79
CA PHE A 100 -4.80 0.11 4.14
C PHE A 100 -4.12 -0.89 5.08
N PHE A 101 -2.93 -1.37 4.70
CA PHE A 101 -2.18 -2.36 5.48
C PHE A 101 -1.92 -1.87 6.90
N ALA A 102 -1.35 -0.67 7.04
CA ALA A 102 -1.02 -0.09 8.35
C ALA A 102 -2.28 0.10 9.21
N ALA A 103 -3.36 0.67 8.67
CA ALA A 103 -4.60 0.85 9.41
C ALA A 103 -5.16 -0.50 9.91
N TYR A 104 -5.23 -1.50 9.04
CA TYR A 104 -5.76 -2.81 9.39
C TYR A 104 -4.90 -3.53 10.44
N VAL A 105 -3.57 -3.56 10.27
CA VAL A 105 -2.65 -4.15 11.25
C VAL A 105 -2.76 -3.45 12.59
N VAL A 106 -2.75 -2.11 12.62
CA VAL A 106 -2.82 -1.36 13.87
C VAL A 106 -4.09 -1.72 14.64
N ILE A 107 -5.25 -1.71 13.98
CA ILE A 107 -6.52 -2.03 14.65
C ILE A 107 -6.55 -3.49 15.08
N TYR A 108 -6.17 -4.42 14.20
CA TYR A 108 -6.18 -5.85 14.48
C TYR A 108 -5.27 -6.21 15.66
N THR A 109 -4.02 -5.76 15.63
CA THR A 109 -3.03 -6.01 16.68
C THR A 109 -3.45 -5.34 17.99
N TRP A 110 -3.95 -4.10 17.96
CA TRP A 110 -4.41 -3.40 19.15
C TRP A 110 -5.57 -4.09 19.86
N LYS A 111 -6.50 -4.68 19.10
CA LYS A 111 -7.68 -5.36 19.64
C LYS A 111 -7.43 -6.80 20.10
N ARG A 112 -6.43 -7.49 19.52
CA ARG A 112 -6.23 -8.93 19.76
C ARG A 112 -4.97 -9.30 20.55
N LEU A 113 -3.92 -8.50 20.54
CA LEU A 113 -2.74 -8.81 21.35
C LEU A 113 -2.95 -8.35 22.79
N ASN A 114 -2.69 -9.26 23.72
CA ASN A 114 -2.81 -9.04 25.16
C ASN A 114 -1.62 -8.20 25.66
N THR A 115 -1.82 -7.38 26.69
CA THR A 115 -0.79 -6.59 27.39
C THR A 115 0.43 -7.42 27.80
N ARG A 116 0.28 -8.74 27.97
CA ARG A 116 1.42 -9.65 28.22
C ARG A 116 2.42 -9.76 27.06
N ARG A 117 2.03 -9.40 25.84
CA ARG A 117 2.87 -9.35 24.63
C ARG A 117 3.05 -7.91 24.12
N PHE A 118 3.11 -6.95 25.05
CA PHE A 118 3.22 -5.52 24.76
C PHE A 118 4.36 -5.18 23.79
N LEU A 119 5.56 -5.75 24.00
CA LEU A 119 6.71 -5.48 23.14
C LEU A 119 6.47 -5.94 21.69
N GLU A 120 5.93 -7.15 21.51
CA GLU A 120 5.59 -7.68 20.18
C GLU A 120 4.52 -6.80 19.51
N GLN A 121 3.49 -6.41 20.26
CA GLN A 121 2.42 -5.54 19.77
C GLN A 121 2.96 -4.20 19.27
N TRP A 122 3.77 -3.50 20.07
CA TRP A 122 4.32 -2.22 19.68
C TRP A 122 5.35 -2.35 18.56
N PHE A 123 6.15 -3.41 18.57
CA PHE A 123 7.07 -3.69 17.48
C PHE A 123 6.32 -3.86 16.15
N THR A 124 5.23 -4.64 16.13
CA THR A 124 4.40 -4.82 14.93
C THR A 124 3.75 -3.51 14.48
N ILE A 125 3.14 -2.76 15.39
CA ILE A 125 2.49 -1.48 15.10
C ILE A 125 3.51 -0.47 14.54
N PHE A 126 4.64 -0.32 15.22
CA PHE A 126 5.69 0.61 14.82
C PHE A 126 6.29 0.22 13.46
N SER A 127 6.54 -1.06 13.24
CA SER A 127 7.05 -1.55 11.96
C SER A 127 6.07 -1.28 10.82
N ALA A 128 4.77 -1.56 11.02
CA ALA A 128 3.75 -1.32 9.99
C ALA A 128 3.62 0.17 9.63
N ILE A 129 3.59 1.06 10.63
CA ILE A 129 3.54 2.51 10.41
C ILE A 129 4.81 2.99 9.73
N THR A 130 5.98 2.56 10.21
CA THR A 130 7.28 2.97 9.65
C THR A 130 7.41 2.54 8.20
N SER A 131 7.06 1.29 7.86
CA SER A 131 7.05 0.82 6.48
C SER A 131 6.12 1.66 5.61
N ALA A 132 4.92 1.98 6.08
CA ALA A 132 3.98 2.81 5.32
C ALA A 132 4.50 4.22 5.08
N VAL A 133 5.09 4.85 6.10
CA VAL A 133 5.72 6.18 5.99
C VAL A 133 6.90 6.16 5.03
N LEU A 134 7.80 5.18 5.14
CA LEU A 134 8.96 5.05 4.25
C LEU A 134 8.55 4.82 2.80
N THR A 135 7.56 3.97 2.54
CA THR A 135 7.03 3.79 1.18
C THR A 135 6.36 5.07 0.68
N CYS A 136 5.63 5.82 1.51
CA CYS A 136 5.05 7.10 1.09
C CYS A 136 6.14 8.13 0.74
N TYR A 137 7.16 8.22 1.60
CA TYR A 137 8.30 9.11 1.38
C TYR A 137 9.07 8.73 0.11
N SER A 138 9.28 7.44 -0.16
CA SER A 138 9.96 7.00 -1.38
C SER A 138 9.24 7.43 -2.65
N ARG A 139 7.89 7.49 -2.65
CA ARG A 139 7.12 7.96 -3.82
C ARG A 139 7.35 9.43 -4.14
N ILE A 140 7.59 10.25 -3.11
CA ILE A 140 7.86 11.67 -3.25
C ILE A 140 9.34 11.88 -3.63
N HIS A 141 10.25 11.29 -2.86
CA HIS A 141 11.70 11.47 -3.04
C HIS A 141 12.20 10.96 -4.39
N LEU A 142 11.70 9.81 -4.86
CA LEU A 142 12.06 9.25 -6.18
C LEU A 142 11.25 9.87 -7.34
N ASN A 143 10.56 10.99 -7.10
CA ASN A 143 9.78 11.76 -8.06
C ASN A 143 8.72 10.95 -8.83
N TYR A 144 8.07 9.98 -8.18
CA TYR A 144 6.98 9.24 -8.81
C TYR A 144 5.63 9.93 -8.68
N HIS A 145 5.42 10.61 -7.56
CA HIS A 145 4.15 11.22 -7.18
C HIS A 145 4.38 12.54 -6.45
N SER A 146 3.42 13.46 -6.59
CA SER A 146 3.37 14.65 -5.75
C SER A 146 2.93 14.31 -4.32
N ILE A 147 3.15 15.25 -3.40
CA ILE A 147 2.71 15.12 -2.00
C ILE A 147 1.20 14.87 -1.94
N ASP A 148 0.40 15.63 -2.68
CA ASP A 148 -1.07 15.48 -2.69
C ASP A 148 -1.51 14.08 -3.13
N GLN A 149 -0.87 13.53 -4.15
CA GLN A 149 -1.17 12.18 -4.65
C GLN A 149 -0.91 11.10 -3.61
N VAL A 150 0.16 11.29 -2.83
CA VAL A 150 0.57 10.40 -1.75
C VAL A 150 -0.37 10.53 -0.55
N VAL A 151 -0.68 11.76 -0.13
CA VAL A 151 -1.59 12.05 1.00
C VAL A 151 -2.99 11.52 0.71
N VAL A 152 -3.55 11.83 -0.47
CA VAL A 152 -4.87 11.33 -0.88
C VAL A 152 -4.88 9.80 -0.95
N GLY A 153 -3.84 9.20 -1.51
CA GLY A 153 -3.68 7.74 -1.53
C GLY A 153 -3.68 7.14 -0.13
N ALA A 154 -2.82 7.63 0.77
CA ALA A 154 -2.74 7.16 2.15
C ALA A 154 -4.07 7.33 2.90
N ALA A 155 -4.75 8.47 2.75
CA ALA A 155 -6.05 8.74 3.38
C ALA A 155 -7.13 7.75 2.91
N ILE A 156 -7.25 7.52 1.59
CA ILE A 156 -8.19 6.52 1.05
C ILE A 156 -7.83 5.12 1.56
N GLY A 157 -6.54 4.79 1.61
CA GLY A 157 -6.06 3.50 2.11
C GLY A 157 -6.47 3.27 3.55
N VAL A 158 -6.18 4.23 4.43
CA VAL A 158 -6.54 4.19 5.86
C VAL A 158 -8.05 4.07 6.02
N LEU A 159 -8.83 4.92 5.34
CA LEU A 159 -10.29 4.88 5.41
C LEU A 159 -10.83 3.51 4.99
N THR A 160 -10.34 2.99 3.86
CA THR A 160 -10.75 1.67 3.35
C THR A 160 -10.38 0.56 4.33
N GLY A 161 -9.20 0.62 4.95
CA GLY A 161 -8.74 -0.34 5.97
C GLY A 161 -9.61 -0.33 7.22
N VAL A 162 -9.92 0.85 7.75
CA VAL A 162 -10.81 1.04 8.90
C VAL A 162 -12.21 0.51 8.61
N VAL A 163 -12.80 0.91 7.49
CA VAL A 163 -14.15 0.48 7.09
C VAL A 163 -14.19 -1.04 6.88
N TRP A 164 -13.21 -1.60 6.19
CA TRP A 164 -13.15 -3.04 5.94
C TRP A 164 -13.04 -3.83 7.24
N TYR A 165 -12.16 -3.42 8.17
CA TYR A 165 -12.05 -4.06 9.49
C TYR A 165 -13.38 -4.01 10.25
N ALA A 166 -14.05 -2.84 10.27
CA ALA A 166 -15.33 -2.68 10.95
C ALA A 166 -16.42 -3.60 10.36
N LEU A 167 -16.47 -3.76 9.05
CA LEU A 167 -17.41 -4.67 8.37
C LEU A 167 -17.14 -6.13 8.76
N VAL A 168 -15.88 -6.56 8.74
CA VAL A 168 -15.49 -7.94 9.14
C VAL A 168 -15.83 -8.19 10.60
N ALA A 169 -15.53 -7.24 11.49
CA ALA A 169 -15.83 -7.33 12.91
C ALA A 169 -17.35 -7.38 13.19
N ALA A 170 -18.15 -6.63 12.43
CA ALA A 170 -19.61 -6.69 12.55
C ALA A 170 -20.15 -8.06 12.14
N VAL A 171 -19.69 -8.63 11.01
CA VAL A 171 -20.14 -9.94 10.53
C VAL A 171 -19.72 -11.07 11.49
N SER A 172 -18.53 -11.00 12.08
CA SER A 172 -18.08 -12.02 13.03
C SER A 172 -18.85 -11.97 14.36
N TRP A 173 -19.29 -10.78 14.80
CA TRP A 173 -20.14 -10.62 15.97
C TRP A 173 -21.52 -11.28 15.80
N PHE A 174 -22.15 -11.16 14.63
CA PHE A 174 -23.45 -11.81 14.36
C PHE A 174 -23.38 -13.34 14.22
N ARG A 175 -22.19 -13.93 14.19
CA ARG A 175 -21.97 -15.38 14.11
C ARG A 175 -21.70 -16.05 15.46
N GLN A 176 -21.60 -15.29 16.54
CA GLN A 176 -21.48 -15.80 17.92
C GLN A 176 -22.85 -15.79 18.60
#